data_AF-A0A1J3DGB7-F1
#
_entry.id   AF-A0A1J3DGB7-F1
#
_cell.length_a   1.000
_cell.length_b   1.000
_cell.length_c   1.000
_cell.angle_alpha   90.00
_cell.angle_beta   90.00
_cell.angle_gamma   90.00
#
_symmetry.space_group_name_H-M   'P 1'
#
loop_
_entity.id
_entity.type
_entity.pdbx_description
1 polymer ?
#
loop_
_entity_poly.entity_id
_entity_poly.type
_entity_poly.pdbx_seq_one_letter_code
_entity_poly.pdbx_strand_id
1 'polypeptide(L)'
;TNLSLPLSLSVLIFTLFVSFLFSALLLRTKMSKETTKGSSSRAMNSYSGGLEANTLAMLDSTGAKDNRDANEDRLQFLEAVRAASLVPEIGIPPTNKMYQSIFGILRFGRRLELITASFQLLTQLHQRFPWVYLSNSAASEMHQLEIVDEAWSPFNFGSDVDSDEKETSVRSSRFQQLIQEMNKGVNESEESDLKILRNMFLFEYLVHVLKFDFTPRNQVYQETMNWSLLKESSLNLLLASRRVNFKFLMKDCVSTICALFDADEKSISLVDLHKGTLSAMKELLVMIMELDASKKKADMEGITNRGDGVRTPAMEIILDELTYDGYLMSNFLQVFDDPKWKLEIVIQYLTKYIPKPSVRTRRSSVPQAEDSKTLNGIL
;
A
#
# COMPACT_ATOMS: atom_id res chain seq x y z
N THR A 1 20.68 -42.52 3.68
CA THR A 1 20.80 -42.79 2.23
C THR A 1 20.85 -41.46 1.50
N ASN A 2 22.06 -40.96 1.25
CA ASN A 2 22.31 -39.68 0.61
C ASN A 2 21.96 -39.78 -0.89
N LEU A 3 20.86 -39.15 -1.30
CA LEU A 3 20.59 -38.92 -2.73
C LEU A 3 21.48 -37.76 -3.18
N SER A 4 22.71 -38.10 -3.61
CA SER A 4 23.50 -37.20 -4.43
C SER A 4 22.78 -37.04 -5.77
N LEU A 5 22.32 -35.84 -6.08
CA LEU A 5 22.02 -35.49 -7.47
C LEU A 5 23.31 -35.72 -8.27
N PRO A 6 23.25 -36.43 -9.40
CA PRO A 6 24.45 -36.75 -10.16
C PRO A 6 25.09 -35.43 -10.58
N LEU A 7 26.40 -35.27 -10.31
CA LEU A 7 27.23 -34.11 -10.68
C LEU A 7 26.95 -33.61 -12.11
N SER A 8 26.58 -34.53 -13.01
CA SER A 8 26.13 -34.29 -14.38
C SER A 8 25.00 -33.26 -14.51
N LEU A 9 23.96 -33.30 -13.67
CA LEU A 9 22.77 -32.44 -13.82
C LEU A 9 23.04 -31.00 -13.33
N SER A 10 23.78 -30.85 -12.24
CA SER A 10 24.20 -29.54 -11.73
C SER A 10 25.18 -28.86 -12.69
N VAL A 11 26.10 -29.63 -13.29
CA VAL A 11 27.00 -29.13 -14.34
C VAL A 11 26.23 -28.76 -15.60
N LEU A 12 25.18 -29.50 -15.98
CA LEU A 12 24.33 -29.19 -17.13
C LEU A 12 23.55 -27.89 -16.93
N ILE A 13 22.96 -27.69 -15.75
CA ILE A 13 22.24 -26.45 -15.40
C ILE A 13 23.21 -25.26 -15.38
N PHE A 14 24.40 -25.44 -14.81
CA PHE A 14 25.43 -24.40 -14.78
C PHE A 14 25.95 -24.07 -16.19
N THR A 15 26.15 -25.06 -17.06
CA THR A 15 26.58 -24.83 -18.45
C THR A 15 25.49 -24.21 -19.32
N LEU A 16 24.21 -24.54 -19.09
CA LEU A 16 23.09 -23.88 -19.75
C LEU A 16 22.95 -22.42 -19.29
N PHE A 17 23.12 -22.16 -18.00
CA PHE A 17 23.10 -20.80 -17.44
C PHE A 17 24.27 -19.94 -17.94
N VAL A 18 25.49 -20.50 -17.97
CA VAL A 18 26.68 -19.83 -18.52
C VAL A 18 26.53 -19.61 -20.03
N SER A 19 25.95 -20.55 -20.78
CA SER A 19 25.70 -20.39 -22.22
C SER A 19 24.64 -19.33 -22.51
N PHE A 20 23.62 -19.20 -21.64
CA PHE A 20 22.61 -18.16 -21.71
C PHE A 20 23.22 -16.77 -21.43
N LEU A 21 24.03 -16.65 -20.37
CA LEU A 21 24.79 -15.44 -20.05
C LEU A 21 25.77 -15.05 -21.16
N PHE A 22 26.47 -16.02 -21.75
CA PHE A 22 27.42 -15.77 -22.83
C PHE A 22 26.72 -15.35 -24.13
N SER A 23 25.55 -15.93 -24.43
CA SER A 23 24.72 -15.53 -25.57
C SER A 23 24.16 -14.11 -25.40
N ALA A 24 23.75 -13.75 -24.19
CA ALA A 24 23.32 -12.39 -23.85
C ALA A 24 24.47 -11.36 -23.95
N LEU A 25 25.68 -11.74 -23.54
CA LEU A 25 26.88 -10.91 -23.64
C LEU A 25 27.36 -10.73 -25.10
N LEU A 26 27.26 -11.78 -25.93
CA LEU A 26 27.58 -11.71 -27.36
C LEU A 26 26.59 -10.83 -28.13
N LEU A 27 25.32 -10.81 -27.72
CA LEU A 27 24.33 -9.91 -28.31
C LEU A 27 24.60 -8.44 -27.95
N ARG A 28 25.09 -8.18 -26.71
CA ARG A 28 25.47 -6.84 -26.23
C ARG A 28 26.66 -6.24 -26.98
N THR A 29 27.64 -7.05 -27.36
CA THR A 29 28.80 -6.60 -28.15
C THR A 29 28.44 -6.34 -29.61
N LYS A 30 27.44 -7.04 -30.16
CA LYS A 30 26.94 -6.80 -31.52
C LYS A 30 26.07 -5.54 -31.62
N MET A 31 25.37 -5.16 -30.55
CA MET A 31 24.50 -3.97 -30.48
C MET A 31 25.25 -2.64 -30.22
N SER A 32 26.53 -2.68 -29.86
CA SER A 32 27.36 -1.47 -29.67
C SER A 32 27.82 -0.83 -31.00
N LYS A 33 27.50 -1.45 -32.15
CA LYS A 33 27.77 -0.93 -33.49
C LYS A 33 26.50 -0.90 -34.33
N GLU A 34 25.51 -0.09 -33.96
CA GLU A 34 24.55 0.47 -34.93
C GLU A 34 23.64 1.51 -34.25
N THR A 35 24.01 2.78 -34.38
CA THR A 35 23.17 3.92 -34.06
C THR A 35 22.15 4.15 -35.18
N THR A 36 20.91 3.64 -35.03
CA THR A 36 19.77 4.20 -35.80
C THR A 36 18.45 4.13 -35.03
N LYS A 37 17.87 5.32 -34.78
CA LYS A 37 16.73 5.65 -33.91
C LYS A 37 15.35 5.05 -34.27
N GLY A 38 15.28 4.01 -35.09
CA GLY A 38 14.01 3.38 -35.52
C GLY A 38 13.88 1.88 -35.26
N SER A 39 14.96 1.19 -34.87
CA SER A 39 15.00 -0.28 -34.74
C SER A 39 15.00 -0.78 -33.28
N SER A 40 15.25 0.11 -32.31
CA SER A 40 15.44 -0.27 -30.90
C SER A 40 14.14 -0.74 -30.22
N SER A 41 12.98 -0.18 -30.59
CA SER A 41 11.69 -0.54 -29.99
C SER A 41 11.22 -1.93 -30.41
N ARG A 42 11.40 -2.32 -31.68
CA ARG A 42 11.04 -3.66 -32.16
C ARG A 42 11.94 -4.76 -31.57
N ALA A 43 13.24 -4.48 -31.45
CA ALA A 43 14.19 -5.42 -30.85
C ALA A 43 13.95 -5.60 -29.34
N MET A 44 13.69 -4.51 -28.60
CA MET A 44 13.30 -4.59 -27.19
C MET A 44 11.97 -5.33 -26.99
N ASN A 45 10.96 -5.08 -27.83
CA ASN A 45 9.67 -5.77 -27.72
C ASN A 45 9.79 -7.28 -28.03
N SER A 46 10.60 -7.67 -29.01
CA SER A 46 10.86 -9.08 -29.30
C SER A 46 11.65 -9.78 -28.19
N TYR A 47 12.61 -9.08 -27.58
CA TYR A 47 13.41 -9.63 -26.48
C TYR A 47 12.58 -9.74 -25.19
N SER A 48 11.75 -8.73 -24.90
CA SER A 48 10.79 -8.74 -23.79
C SER A 48 9.75 -9.85 -23.95
N GLY A 49 9.20 -10.06 -25.15
CA GLY A 49 8.27 -11.15 -25.42
C GLY A 49 8.89 -12.55 -25.30
N GLY A 50 10.14 -12.72 -25.74
CA GLY A 50 10.87 -13.99 -25.58
C GLY A 50 11.22 -14.28 -24.12
N LEU A 51 11.63 -13.27 -23.36
CA LEU A 51 11.86 -13.37 -21.92
C LEU A 51 10.57 -13.71 -21.18
N GLU A 52 9.45 -13.03 -21.49
CA GLU A 52 8.14 -13.32 -20.91
C GLU A 52 7.77 -14.80 -21.09
N ALA A 53 7.78 -15.28 -22.33
CA ALA A 53 7.39 -16.65 -22.64
C ALA A 53 8.28 -17.68 -21.94
N ASN A 54 9.60 -17.47 -21.95
CA ASN A 54 10.55 -18.39 -21.33
C ASN A 54 10.39 -18.44 -19.80
N THR A 55 10.20 -17.29 -19.17
CA THR A 55 10.05 -17.22 -17.71
C THR A 55 8.67 -17.75 -17.28
N LEU A 56 7.58 -17.43 -17.97
CA LEU A 56 6.25 -17.95 -17.64
C LEU A 56 6.12 -19.46 -17.90
N ALA A 57 6.81 -20.01 -18.91
CA ALA A 57 6.80 -21.45 -19.17
C ALA A 57 7.29 -22.30 -17.98
N MET A 58 8.10 -21.71 -17.09
CA MET A 58 8.53 -22.36 -15.84
C MET A 58 7.37 -22.63 -14.88
N LEU A 59 6.25 -21.92 -15.01
CA LEU A 59 5.06 -22.14 -14.17
C LEU A 59 4.10 -23.18 -14.78
N ASP A 60 4.10 -23.31 -16.11
CA ASP A 60 3.20 -24.21 -16.84
C ASP A 60 3.65 -25.68 -16.77
N SER A 61 4.93 -25.94 -16.49
CA SER A 61 5.54 -27.28 -16.41
C SER A 61 4.96 -28.17 -15.30
N THR A 62 4.39 -27.60 -14.24
CA THR A 62 4.13 -28.34 -12.98
C THR A 62 2.67 -28.44 -12.55
N GLY A 63 1.74 -27.82 -13.27
CA GLY A 63 0.31 -27.87 -12.98
C GLY A 63 -0.07 -27.32 -11.59
N ALA A 64 -1.36 -27.37 -11.25
CA ALA A 64 -1.89 -26.77 -10.01
C ALA A 64 -1.58 -27.55 -8.72
N LYS A 65 -0.74 -28.60 -8.76
CA LYS A 65 -0.45 -29.45 -7.59
C LYS A 65 0.75 -28.92 -6.83
N ASP A 66 0.60 -28.71 -5.52
CA ASP A 66 1.69 -28.33 -4.63
C ASP A 66 2.58 -29.54 -4.32
N ASN A 67 3.47 -29.88 -5.26
CA ASN A 67 4.54 -30.85 -5.05
C ASN A 67 5.91 -30.14 -4.94
N ARG A 68 6.96 -30.88 -4.61
CA ARG A 68 8.30 -30.29 -4.43
C ARG A 68 8.79 -29.60 -5.69
N ASP A 69 8.61 -30.24 -6.84
CA ASP A 69 9.12 -29.75 -8.14
C ASP A 69 8.39 -28.46 -8.56
N ALA A 70 7.07 -28.38 -8.37
CA ALA A 70 6.27 -27.18 -8.60
C ALA A 70 6.70 -25.99 -7.74
N ASN A 71 7.13 -26.24 -6.50
CA ASN A 71 7.61 -25.18 -5.64
C ASN A 71 9.01 -24.71 -6.04
N GLU A 72 9.87 -25.63 -6.48
CA GLU A 72 11.20 -25.30 -7.02
C GLU A 72 11.09 -24.47 -8.30
N ASP A 73 10.21 -24.88 -9.22
CA ASP A 73 9.95 -24.16 -10.48
C ASP A 73 9.44 -22.73 -10.23
N ARG A 74 8.54 -22.55 -9.26
CA ARG A 74 8.08 -21.21 -8.83
C ARG A 74 9.22 -20.37 -8.26
N LEU A 75 10.13 -20.97 -7.49
CA LEU A 75 11.27 -20.25 -6.93
C LEU A 75 12.25 -19.85 -8.02
N GLN A 76 12.52 -20.74 -8.98
CA GLN A 76 13.34 -20.44 -10.15
C GLN A 76 12.69 -19.36 -11.02
N PHE A 77 11.37 -19.35 -11.17
CA PHE A 77 10.63 -18.27 -11.83
C PHE A 77 10.86 -16.93 -11.14
N LEU A 78 10.70 -16.86 -9.81
CA LEU A 78 10.96 -15.63 -9.04
C LEU A 78 12.41 -15.15 -9.21
N GLU A 79 13.37 -16.07 -9.18
CA GLU A 79 14.79 -15.74 -9.35
C GLU A 79 15.12 -15.30 -10.77
N ALA A 80 14.51 -15.90 -11.79
CA ALA A 80 14.66 -15.46 -13.17
C ALA A 80 14.17 -14.03 -13.39
N VAL A 81 13.00 -13.68 -12.82
CA VAL A 81 12.49 -12.30 -12.86
C VAL A 81 13.43 -11.35 -12.12
N ARG A 82 13.92 -11.74 -10.94
CA ARG A 82 14.91 -10.96 -10.17
C ARG A 82 16.19 -10.72 -10.98
N ALA A 83 16.74 -11.77 -11.59
CA ALA A 83 17.96 -11.71 -12.38
C ALA A 83 17.82 -10.83 -13.63
N ALA A 84 16.65 -10.80 -14.26
CA ALA A 84 16.41 -9.95 -15.43
C ALA A 84 16.11 -8.48 -15.07
N SER A 85 15.41 -8.26 -13.95
CA SER A 85 14.80 -6.95 -13.64
C SER A 85 15.59 -6.15 -12.60
N LEU A 86 16.25 -6.84 -11.65
CA LEU A 86 16.86 -6.21 -10.48
C LEU A 86 18.39 -6.29 -10.46
N VAL A 87 19.00 -7.33 -11.02
CA VAL A 87 20.46 -7.50 -11.02
C VAL A 87 21.20 -6.55 -12.00
N PRO A 88 20.74 -6.30 -13.24
CA PRO A 88 21.44 -5.42 -14.16
C PRO A 88 21.32 -3.95 -13.72
N GLU A 89 22.29 -3.11 -14.09
CA GLU A 89 22.21 -1.65 -13.88
C GLU A 89 21.01 -1.03 -14.60
N ILE A 90 20.72 -1.52 -15.81
CA ILE A 90 19.53 -1.18 -16.59
C ILE A 90 18.70 -2.46 -16.72
N GLY A 91 17.90 -2.73 -15.69
CA GLY A 91 17.01 -3.88 -15.61
C GLY A 91 15.82 -3.74 -16.55
N ILE A 92 15.27 -4.89 -16.95
CA ILE A 92 14.07 -4.94 -17.79
C ILE A 92 12.85 -4.94 -16.85
N PRO A 93 11.87 -4.04 -17.01
CA PRO A 93 10.66 -4.08 -16.20
C PRO A 93 9.88 -5.37 -16.48
N PRO A 94 9.37 -6.07 -15.45
CA PRO A 94 8.51 -7.23 -15.64
C PRO A 94 7.22 -6.86 -16.37
N THR A 95 6.67 -7.82 -17.10
CA THR A 95 5.38 -7.61 -17.78
C THR A 95 4.20 -7.80 -16.82
N ASN A 96 3.02 -7.32 -17.21
CA ASN A 96 1.81 -7.42 -16.39
C ASN A 96 1.49 -8.87 -15.98
N LYS A 97 1.72 -9.84 -16.87
CA LYS A 97 1.55 -11.27 -16.56
C LYS A 97 2.57 -11.79 -15.55
N MET A 98 3.83 -11.32 -15.64
CA MET A 98 4.85 -11.66 -14.64
C MET A 98 4.46 -11.12 -13.27
N TYR A 99 4.07 -9.85 -13.16
CA TYR A 99 3.57 -9.28 -11.90
C TYR A 99 2.38 -10.07 -11.36
N GLN A 100 1.41 -10.41 -12.21
CA GLN A 100 0.24 -11.21 -11.85
C GLN A 100 0.63 -12.58 -11.29
N SER A 101 1.59 -13.27 -11.91
CA SER A 101 2.09 -14.57 -11.45
C SER A 101 2.83 -14.47 -10.11
N ILE A 102 3.70 -13.46 -9.94
CA ILE A 102 4.42 -13.23 -8.68
C ILE A 102 3.41 -12.92 -7.55
N PHE A 103 2.42 -12.08 -7.83
CA PHE A 103 1.36 -11.75 -6.89
C PHE A 103 0.46 -12.95 -6.57
N GLY A 104 0.19 -13.80 -7.55
CA GLY A 104 -0.49 -15.08 -7.35
C GLY A 104 0.27 -15.99 -6.38
N ILE A 105 1.61 -16.05 -6.48
CA ILE A 105 2.45 -16.81 -5.55
C ILE A 105 2.37 -16.20 -4.13
N LEU A 106 2.42 -14.88 -3.98
CA LEU A 106 2.24 -14.21 -2.68
C LEU A 106 0.87 -14.54 -2.07
N ARG A 107 -0.19 -14.47 -2.86
CA ARG A 107 -1.57 -14.59 -2.38
C ARG A 107 -1.99 -16.03 -2.09
N PHE A 108 -1.53 -16.99 -2.88
CA PHE A 108 -2.00 -18.38 -2.83
C PHE A 108 -0.90 -19.39 -2.49
N GLY A 109 0.33 -18.93 -2.28
CA GLY A 109 1.45 -19.77 -1.88
C GLY A 109 1.17 -20.55 -0.59
N ARG A 110 1.71 -21.77 -0.54
CA ARG A 110 1.62 -22.69 0.61
C ARG A 110 2.97 -22.99 1.26
N ARG A 111 4.01 -22.25 0.90
CA ARG A 111 5.34 -22.32 1.52
C ARG A 111 5.78 -20.92 1.90
N LEU A 112 6.30 -20.79 3.12
CA LEU A 112 6.80 -19.52 3.65
C LEU A 112 7.89 -18.91 2.75
N GLU A 113 8.78 -19.75 2.22
CA GLU A 113 9.87 -19.34 1.33
C GLU A 113 9.32 -18.68 0.05
N LEU A 114 8.29 -19.25 -0.58
CA LEU A 114 7.65 -18.67 -1.76
C LEU A 114 6.91 -17.36 -1.44
N ILE A 115 6.19 -17.33 -0.32
CA ILE A 115 5.48 -16.13 0.15
C ILE A 115 6.48 -14.99 0.39
N THR A 116 7.56 -15.28 1.12
CA THR A 116 8.59 -14.28 1.47
C THR A 116 9.35 -13.82 0.24
N ALA A 117 9.76 -14.75 -0.64
CA ALA A 117 10.50 -14.41 -1.85
C ALA A 117 9.66 -13.58 -2.83
N SER A 118 8.37 -13.91 -3.00
CA SER A 118 7.45 -13.14 -3.84
C SER A 118 7.13 -11.77 -3.27
N PHE A 119 6.90 -11.66 -1.96
CA PHE A 119 6.76 -10.37 -1.27
C PHE A 119 7.98 -9.46 -1.49
N GLN A 120 9.19 -9.97 -1.19
CA GLN A 120 10.43 -9.20 -1.36
C GLN A 120 10.64 -8.77 -2.80
N LEU A 121 10.40 -9.69 -3.75
CA LEU A 121 10.56 -9.38 -5.18
C LEU A 121 9.58 -8.28 -5.61
N LEU A 122 8.30 -8.38 -5.26
CA LEU A 122 7.30 -7.37 -5.62
C LEU A 122 7.64 -5.99 -5.06
N THR A 123 8.04 -5.93 -3.79
CA THR A 123 8.45 -4.67 -3.13
C THR A 123 9.65 -4.03 -3.83
N GLN A 124 10.69 -4.83 -4.13
CA GLN A 124 11.89 -4.33 -4.83
C GLN A 124 11.59 -3.89 -6.27
N LEU A 125 10.74 -4.64 -6.99
CA LEU A 125 10.31 -4.28 -8.33
C LEU A 125 9.53 -2.98 -8.35
N HIS A 126 8.61 -2.78 -7.40
CA HIS A 126 7.81 -1.57 -7.32
C HIS A 126 8.65 -0.34 -6.97
N GLN A 127 9.66 -0.51 -6.10
CA GLN A 127 10.63 0.55 -5.81
C GLN A 127 11.47 0.93 -7.03
N ARG A 128 11.87 -0.05 -7.85
CA ARG A 128 12.69 0.20 -9.05
C ARG A 128 11.89 0.74 -10.24
N PHE A 129 10.65 0.28 -10.38
CA PHE A 129 9.75 0.61 -11.49
C PHE A 129 8.41 1.13 -10.94
N PRO A 130 8.39 2.33 -10.31
CA PRO A 130 7.16 2.91 -9.78
C PRO A 130 6.20 3.28 -10.92
N TRP A 131 4.90 3.08 -10.69
CA TRP A 131 3.86 3.41 -11.69
C TRP A 131 3.49 4.89 -11.68
N VAL A 132 3.69 5.55 -10.56
CA VAL A 132 3.49 6.99 -10.41
C VAL A 132 4.73 7.58 -9.77
N TYR A 133 5.34 8.56 -10.41
CA TYR A 133 6.54 9.21 -9.91
C TYR A 133 6.61 10.67 -10.35
N LEU A 134 7.53 11.42 -9.75
CA LEU A 134 7.80 12.80 -10.11
C LEU A 134 9.02 12.83 -11.01
N SER A 135 8.88 13.42 -12.20
CA SER A 135 10.02 13.71 -13.06
C SER A 135 10.58 15.08 -12.76
N ASN A 136 11.91 15.16 -12.75
CA ASN A 136 12.62 16.42 -12.64
C ASN A 136 12.77 16.99 -14.04
N SER A 137 11.89 17.94 -14.40
CA SER A 137 12.08 18.74 -15.61
C SER A 137 13.14 19.80 -15.33
N ALA A 138 14.29 19.74 -16.02
CA ALA A 138 15.33 20.76 -15.91
C ALA A 138 14.87 22.17 -16.38
N ALA A 139 13.68 22.27 -16.97
CA ALA A 139 13.13 23.50 -17.54
C ALA A 139 12.02 24.15 -16.70
N SER A 140 11.53 23.50 -15.64
CA SER A 140 10.49 24.02 -14.76
C SER A 140 10.80 23.66 -13.31
N GLU A 141 10.72 24.62 -12.39
CA GLU A 141 10.82 24.36 -10.94
C GLU A 141 9.67 23.51 -10.40
N MET A 142 8.64 23.22 -11.21
CA MET A 142 7.54 22.33 -10.83
C MET A 142 7.85 20.87 -11.17
N HIS A 143 7.63 19.99 -10.18
CA HIS A 143 7.63 18.55 -10.37
C HIS A 143 6.47 18.13 -11.27
N GLN A 144 6.78 17.43 -12.37
CA GLN A 144 5.74 16.88 -13.24
C GLN A 144 5.40 15.46 -12.77
N LEU A 145 4.11 15.19 -12.54
CA LEU A 145 3.63 13.85 -12.24
C LEU A 145 3.62 13.01 -13.52
N GLU A 146 4.34 11.91 -13.51
CA GLU A 146 4.33 10.91 -14.58
C GLU A 146 3.61 9.65 -14.08
N ILE A 147 2.67 9.16 -14.90
CA ILE A 147 1.89 7.96 -14.65
C ILE A 147 2.15 7.00 -15.82
N VAL A 148 2.60 5.79 -15.49
CA VAL A 148 2.84 4.74 -16.48
C VAL A 148 1.50 4.25 -17.02
N ASP A 149 1.33 4.37 -18.34
CA ASP A 149 0.13 3.89 -19.02
C ASP A 149 0.03 2.35 -18.95
N GLU A 150 -1.19 1.83 -18.79
CA GLU A 150 -1.48 0.39 -18.69
C GLU A 150 -0.68 -0.40 -17.62
N ALA A 151 -0.23 0.27 -16.55
CA ALA A 151 0.47 -0.39 -15.46
C ALA A 151 -0.39 -1.48 -14.79
N TRP A 152 0.20 -2.64 -14.50
CA TRP A 152 -0.44 -3.66 -13.69
C TRP A 152 -0.77 -3.14 -12.29
N SER A 153 -1.91 -3.54 -11.74
CA SER A 153 -2.31 -3.22 -10.36
C SER A 153 -2.71 -4.49 -9.61
N PRO A 154 -2.31 -4.65 -8.33
CA PRO A 154 -2.82 -5.71 -7.49
C PRO A 154 -4.28 -5.49 -7.09
N PHE A 155 -4.85 -4.31 -7.35
CA PHE A 155 -6.24 -3.99 -7.02
C PHE A 155 -7.14 -4.12 -8.24
N ASN A 156 -8.36 -4.60 -8.00
CA ASN A 156 -9.46 -4.45 -8.96
C ASN A 156 -10.53 -3.52 -8.35
N PHE A 157 -10.59 -2.29 -8.90
CA PHE A 157 -11.58 -1.27 -8.57
C PHE A 157 -12.80 -1.30 -9.53
N GLY A 158 -12.84 -2.24 -10.47
CA GLY A 158 -13.80 -2.36 -11.57
C GLY A 158 -15.26 -2.60 -11.15
N SER A 159 -16.15 -2.57 -12.16
CA SER A 159 -17.61 -2.47 -11.99
C SER A 159 -18.24 -3.64 -11.23
N ASP A 160 -19.42 -3.39 -10.63
CA ASP A 160 -20.19 -4.30 -9.77
C ASP A 160 -20.62 -5.65 -10.40
N VAL A 161 -20.19 -5.97 -11.61
CA VAL A 161 -20.47 -7.25 -12.27
C VAL A 161 -19.46 -8.28 -11.76
N ASP A 162 -19.96 -9.25 -11.00
CA ASP A 162 -19.17 -10.39 -10.56
C ASP A 162 -18.78 -11.24 -11.77
N SER A 163 -17.55 -11.07 -12.26
CA SER A 163 -16.93 -12.11 -13.06
C SER A 163 -16.39 -13.18 -12.10
N ASP A 164 -16.89 -14.40 -12.29
CA ASP A 164 -16.58 -15.61 -11.50
C ASP A 164 -15.18 -16.17 -11.80
N GLU A 165 -14.36 -15.44 -12.55
CA GLU A 165 -12.98 -15.85 -12.80
C GLU A 165 -12.16 -15.76 -11.52
N LYS A 166 -11.23 -16.70 -11.34
CA LYS A 166 -10.27 -16.75 -10.22
C LYS A 166 -9.38 -15.51 -10.27
N GLU A 167 -9.91 -14.39 -9.80
CA GLU A 167 -9.24 -13.11 -9.91
C GLU A 167 -8.09 -13.07 -8.93
N THR A 168 -6.89 -12.96 -9.50
CA THR A 168 -5.63 -12.80 -8.76
C THR A 168 -5.59 -11.45 -8.02
N SER A 169 -6.23 -10.42 -8.58
CA SER A 169 -6.36 -9.07 -8.02
C SER A 169 -7.23 -9.00 -6.75
N VAL A 170 -6.99 -7.99 -5.92
CA VAL A 170 -7.67 -7.75 -4.65
C VAL A 170 -8.77 -6.73 -4.84
N ARG A 171 -10.01 -7.16 -4.58
CA ARG A 171 -11.17 -6.27 -4.53
C ARG A 171 -11.21 -5.50 -3.21
N SER A 172 -11.89 -4.37 -3.19
CA SER A 172 -11.98 -3.50 -2.01
C SER A 172 -12.54 -4.22 -0.77
N SER A 173 -13.56 -5.06 -0.93
CA SER A 173 -14.12 -5.87 0.16
C SER A 173 -13.12 -6.91 0.70
N ARG A 174 -12.30 -7.50 -0.18
CA ARG A 174 -11.27 -8.46 0.20
C ARG A 174 -10.13 -7.80 0.99
N PHE A 175 -9.80 -6.55 0.66
CA PHE A 175 -8.85 -5.74 1.44
C PHE A 175 -9.38 -5.51 2.87
N GLN A 176 -10.64 -5.13 3.03
CA GLN A 176 -11.24 -4.98 4.37
C GLN A 176 -11.23 -6.30 5.16
N GLN A 177 -11.59 -7.42 4.52
CA GLN A 177 -11.52 -8.75 5.15
C GLN A 177 -10.10 -9.14 5.56
N LEU A 178 -9.08 -8.71 4.82
CA LEU A 178 -7.69 -9.03 5.11
C LEU A 178 -7.27 -8.51 6.50
N ILE A 179 -7.70 -7.30 6.85
CA ILE A 179 -7.41 -6.67 8.14
C ILE A 179 -7.99 -7.51 9.28
N GLN A 180 -9.23 -7.97 9.13
CA GLN A 180 -9.89 -8.83 10.13
C GLN A 180 -9.20 -10.19 10.27
N GLU A 181 -8.77 -10.79 9.15
CA GLU A 181 -8.13 -12.10 9.15
C GLU A 181 -6.74 -12.09 9.81
N MET A 182 -6.02 -10.96 9.82
CA MET A 182 -4.72 -10.84 10.49
C MET A 182 -4.84 -10.82 12.03
N ASN A 183 -6.00 -10.42 12.56
CA ASN A 183 -6.25 -10.31 14.00
C ASN A 183 -7.02 -11.53 14.57
N LYS A 184 -7.31 -12.53 13.74
CA LYS A 184 -8.01 -13.74 14.20
C LYS A 184 -7.03 -14.60 15.00
N GLY A 185 -7.33 -14.84 16.27
CA GLY A 185 -6.51 -15.68 17.15
C GLY A 185 -6.11 -17.00 16.50
N VAL A 186 -4.83 -17.34 16.66
CA VAL A 186 -4.22 -18.59 16.16
C VAL A 186 -5.04 -19.76 16.71
N ASN A 187 -5.68 -20.52 15.83
CA ASN A 187 -6.09 -21.87 16.18
C ASN A 187 -4.80 -22.71 16.22
N GLU A 188 -4.73 -23.78 17.03
CA GLU A 188 -3.50 -24.54 17.32
C GLU A 188 -2.89 -25.34 16.13
N SER A 189 -3.04 -24.87 14.88
CA SER A 189 -2.53 -25.52 13.67
C SER A 189 -1.55 -24.62 12.91
N GLU A 190 -0.40 -25.19 12.52
CA GLU A 190 0.63 -24.56 11.69
C GLU A 190 0.09 -24.03 10.34
N GLU A 191 -0.96 -24.65 9.78
CA GLU A 191 -1.60 -24.17 8.54
C GLU A 191 -2.31 -22.83 8.73
N SER A 192 -2.80 -22.57 9.95
CA SER A 192 -3.42 -21.29 10.31
C SER A 192 -2.37 -20.20 10.53
N ASP A 193 -1.20 -20.55 11.09
CA ASP A 193 -0.08 -19.61 11.25
C ASP A 193 0.42 -19.13 9.89
N LEU A 194 0.70 -20.06 8.96
CA LEU A 194 1.17 -19.69 7.62
C LEU A 194 0.15 -18.80 6.89
N LYS A 195 -1.15 -19.05 7.09
CA LYS A 195 -2.21 -18.21 6.53
C LYS A 195 -2.16 -16.79 7.09
N ILE A 196 -1.98 -16.63 8.41
CA ILE A 196 -1.86 -15.32 9.06
C ILE A 196 -0.61 -14.60 8.54
N LEU A 197 0.55 -15.26 8.50
CA LEU A 197 1.80 -14.69 7.99
C LEU A 197 1.65 -14.22 6.54
N ARG A 198 1.03 -15.05 5.68
CA ARG A 198 0.74 -14.68 4.29
C ARG A 198 -0.15 -13.45 4.18
N ASN A 199 -1.17 -13.37 5.02
CA ASN A 199 -2.09 -12.24 5.04
C ASN A 199 -1.38 -10.95 5.48
N MET A 200 -0.45 -11.03 6.43
CA MET A 200 0.41 -9.92 6.86
C MET A 200 1.29 -9.41 5.70
N PHE A 201 2.05 -10.29 5.04
CA PHE A 201 2.85 -9.91 3.87
C PHE A 201 2.00 -9.33 2.73
N LEU A 202 0.83 -9.92 2.47
CA LEU A 202 -0.08 -9.41 1.47
C LEU A 202 -0.59 -8.01 1.83
N PHE A 203 -0.97 -7.78 3.09
CA PHE A 203 -1.43 -6.48 3.56
C PHE A 203 -0.33 -5.43 3.44
N GLU A 204 0.88 -5.75 3.91
CA GLU A 204 2.04 -4.87 3.85
C GLU A 204 2.33 -4.45 2.41
N TYR A 205 2.36 -5.40 1.46
CA TYR A 205 2.57 -5.09 0.06
C TYR A 205 1.45 -4.22 -0.55
N LEU A 206 0.18 -4.51 -0.22
CA LEU A 206 -0.94 -3.72 -0.72
C LEU A 206 -0.89 -2.27 -0.22
N VAL A 207 -0.55 -2.05 1.06
CA VAL A 207 -0.34 -0.70 1.60
C VAL A 207 0.83 -0.01 0.91
N HIS A 208 1.93 -0.73 0.67
CA HIS A 208 3.08 -0.19 -0.06
C HIS A 208 2.67 0.33 -1.44
N VAL A 209 1.85 -0.42 -2.18
CA VAL A 209 1.33 0.02 -3.48
C VAL A 209 0.44 1.26 -3.35
N LEU A 210 -0.46 1.30 -2.36
CA LEU A 210 -1.30 2.49 -2.10
C LEU A 210 -0.43 3.73 -1.82
N LYS A 211 0.65 3.57 -1.06
CA LYS A 211 1.58 4.65 -0.72
C LYS A 211 2.33 5.19 -1.90
N PHE A 212 2.92 4.32 -2.71
CA PHE A 212 3.68 4.73 -3.88
C PHE A 212 2.83 5.41 -4.95
N ASP A 213 1.54 5.10 -5.02
CA ASP A 213 0.59 5.84 -5.86
C ASP A 213 0.15 7.17 -5.20
N PHE A 214 -0.22 7.14 -3.92
CA PHE A 214 -0.79 8.30 -3.23
C PHE A 214 0.22 9.43 -2.97
N THR A 215 1.43 9.11 -2.50
CA THR A 215 2.44 10.12 -2.11
C THR A 215 2.79 11.12 -3.22
N PRO A 216 3.21 10.69 -4.43
CA PRO A 216 3.55 11.63 -5.50
C PRO A 216 2.33 12.44 -5.97
N ARG A 217 1.14 11.82 -6.01
CA ARG A 217 -0.12 12.53 -6.33
C ARG A 217 -0.45 13.60 -5.31
N ASN A 218 -0.29 13.29 -4.02
CA ASN A 218 -0.55 14.23 -2.94
C ASN A 218 0.46 15.38 -2.95
N GLN A 219 1.73 15.11 -3.22
CA GLN A 219 2.75 16.16 -3.32
C GLN A 219 2.38 17.18 -4.40
N VAL A 220 2.05 16.73 -5.62
CA VAL A 220 1.64 17.63 -6.70
C VAL A 220 0.32 18.31 -6.38
N TYR A 221 -0.62 17.64 -5.71
CA TYR A 221 -1.85 18.28 -5.25
C TYR A 221 -1.58 19.43 -4.26
N GLN A 222 -0.64 19.29 -3.32
CA GLN A 222 -0.34 20.36 -2.38
C GLN A 222 0.19 21.63 -3.07
N GLU A 223 0.88 21.47 -4.20
CA GLU A 223 1.42 22.56 -5.01
C GLU A 223 0.38 23.14 -5.99
N THR A 224 -0.42 22.29 -6.63
CA THR A 224 -1.29 22.67 -7.76
C THR A 224 -2.75 22.83 -7.39
N MET A 225 -3.18 22.32 -6.24
CA MET A 225 -4.58 22.17 -5.84
C MET A 225 -5.44 21.36 -6.82
N ASN A 226 -4.83 20.54 -7.68
CA ASN A 226 -5.58 19.72 -8.62
C ASN A 226 -6.16 18.46 -7.94
N TRP A 227 -7.39 18.57 -7.44
CA TRP A 227 -8.09 17.48 -6.74
C TRP A 227 -8.26 16.21 -7.57
N SER A 228 -8.30 16.29 -8.91
CA SER A 228 -8.47 15.10 -9.75
C SER A 228 -7.35 14.08 -9.53
N LEU A 229 -6.13 14.55 -9.25
CA LEU A 229 -4.96 13.69 -8.98
C LEU A 229 -5.19 12.77 -7.79
N LEU A 230 -5.76 13.31 -6.70
CA LEU A 230 -6.08 12.54 -5.49
C LEU A 230 -7.33 11.70 -5.65
N LYS A 231 -8.34 12.21 -6.38
CA LYS A 231 -9.55 11.46 -6.70
C LYS A 231 -9.25 10.15 -7.43
N GLU A 232 -8.28 10.18 -8.32
CA GLU A 232 -7.83 9.02 -9.12
C GLU A 232 -6.82 8.13 -8.38
N SER A 233 -6.36 8.52 -7.19
CA SER A 233 -5.45 7.67 -6.40
C SER A 233 -6.12 6.35 -6.02
N SER A 234 -5.35 5.28 -6.05
CA SER A 234 -5.77 3.93 -5.64
C SER A 234 -6.33 3.93 -4.22
N LEU A 235 -5.79 4.77 -3.33
CA LEU A 235 -6.31 4.97 -1.99
C LEU A 235 -7.73 5.55 -2.02
N ASN A 236 -7.98 6.63 -2.77
CA ASN A 236 -9.32 7.20 -2.86
C ASN A 236 -10.31 6.22 -3.51
N LEU A 237 -9.90 5.51 -4.57
CA LEU A 237 -10.72 4.49 -5.23
C LEU A 237 -11.09 3.34 -4.27
N LEU A 238 -10.15 2.91 -3.44
CA LEU A 238 -10.37 1.89 -2.42
C LEU A 238 -11.42 2.34 -1.38
N LEU A 239 -11.26 3.55 -0.85
CA LEU A 239 -12.08 4.07 0.24
C LEU A 239 -13.46 4.57 -0.22
N ALA A 240 -13.57 5.03 -1.48
CA ALA A 240 -14.83 5.45 -2.08
C ALA A 240 -15.65 4.27 -2.62
N SER A 241 -15.09 3.05 -2.61
CA SER A 241 -15.78 1.84 -3.06
C SER A 241 -17.01 1.55 -2.19
N ARG A 242 -18.16 1.33 -2.83
CA ARG A 242 -19.41 0.91 -2.16
C ARG A 242 -19.29 -0.46 -1.49
N ARG A 243 -18.30 -1.25 -1.87
CA ARG A 243 -17.99 -2.58 -1.32
C ARG A 243 -17.20 -2.51 -0.01
N VAL A 244 -16.80 -1.31 0.42
CA VAL A 244 -16.10 -1.06 1.68
C VAL A 244 -17.00 -0.29 2.62
N ASN A 245 -17.18 -0.81 3.83
CA ASN A 245 -17.78 -0.01 4.89
C ASN A 245 -16.67 0.74 5.61
N PHE A 246 -16.46 2.00 5.24
CA PHE A 246 -15.38 2.83 5.77
C PHE A 246 -15.36 2.89 7.30
N LYS A 247 -16.54 3.00 7.94
CA LYS A 247 -16.63 3.03 9.41
C LYS A 247 -16.10 1.74 10.03
N PHE A 248 -16.49 0.58 9.50
CA PHE A 248 -15.98 -0.69 10.00
C PHE A 248 -14.51 -0.92 9.65
N LEU A 249 -14.07 -0.51 8.46
CA LEU A 249 -12.65 -0.54 8.08
C LEU A 249 -11.79 0.20 9.10
N MET A 250 -12.17 1.43 9.46
CA MET A 250 -11.42 2.23 10.43
C MET A 250 -11.42 1.58 11.83
N LYS A 251 -12.54 1.01 12.26
CA LYS A 251 -12.63 0.25 13.51
C LYS A 251 -11.68 -0.94 13.50
N ASP A 252 -11.71 -1.73 12.43
CA ASP A 252 -10.85 -2.90 12.25
C ASP A 252 -9.37 -2.49 12.27
N CYS A 253 -9.00 -1.37 11.64
CA CYS A 253 -7.64 -0.81 11.70
C CYS A 253 -7.22 -0.46 13.13
N VAL A 254 -8.05 0.28 13.88
CA VAL A 254 -7.75 0.68 15.26
C VAL A 254 -7.59 -0.54 16.16
N SER A 255 -8.55 -1.49 16.10
CA SER A 255 -8.48 -2.72 16.90
C SER A 255 -7.25 -3.56 16.56
N THR A 256 -6.88 -3.65 15.28
CA THR A 256 -5.72 -4.41 14.84
C THR A 256 -4.41 -3.75 15.27
N ILE A 257 -4.29 -2.42 15.20
CA ILE A 257 -3.11 -1.70 15.70
C ILE A 257 -2.89 -1.97 17.19
N CYS A 258 -3.94 -1.81 18.00
CA CYS A 258 -3.81 -2.01 19.44
C CYS A 258 -3.43 -3.46 19.76
N ALA A 259 -4.04 -4.44 19.08
CA ALA A 259 -3.72 -5.85 19.26
C ALA A 259 -2.28 -6.20 18.85
N LEU A 260 -1.80 -5.67 17.72
CA LEU A 260 -0.42 -5.88 17.26
C LEU A 260 0.60 -5.26 18.20
N PHE A 261 0.31 -4.06 18.73
CA PHE A 261 1.16 -3.38 19.69
C PHE A 261 1.30 -4.19 20.99
N ASP A 262 0.18 -4.70 21.53
CA ASP A 262 0.17 -5.52 22.75
C ASP A 262 0.87 -6.88 22.57
N ALA A 263 0.93 -7.40 21.33
CA ALA A 263 1.56 -8.67 21.01
C ALA A 263 3.09 -8.56 20.86
N ASP A 264 3.63 -7.40 20.47
CA ASP A 264 5.07 -7.16 20.26
C ASP A 264 5.88 -7.35 21.56
N GLU A 265 5.23 -7.22 22.74
CA GLU A 265 5.85 -7.48 24.04
C GLU A 265 6.03 -8.98 24.38
N LYS A 266 5.39 -9.92 23.66
CA LYS A 266 5.21 -11.31 24.14
C LYS A 266 5.93 -12.42 23.36
N SER A 267 6.46 -12.23 22.15
CA SER A 267 7.11 -13.35 21.40
C SER A 267 8.12 -12.96 20.30
N ILE A 268 9.41 -13.21 20.55
CA ILE A 268 10.60 -12.69 19.82
C ILE A 268 10.66 -12.99 18.30
N SER A 269 10.15 -14.11 17.78
CA SER A 269 10.25 -14.45 16.34
C SER A 269 9.08 -13.93 15.49
N LEU A 270 7.98 -13.52 16.12
CA LEU A 270 6.79 -12.92 15.50
C LEU A 270 6.88 -11.38 15.47
N VAL A 271 7.80 -10.82 16.28
CA VAL A 271 8.09 -9.39 16.44
C VAL A 271 8.35 -8.68 15.12
N ASP A 272 9.29 -9.17 14.29
CA ASP A 272 9.71 -8.41 13.09
C ASP A 272 8.59 -8.33 12.04
N LEU A 273 7.78 -9.38 11.89
CA LEU A 273 6.63 -9.36 10.98
C LEU A 273 5.46 -8.54 11.53
N HIS A 274 5.21 -8.64 12.85
CA HIS A 274 4.24 -7.77 13.51
C HIS A 274 4.62 -6.30 13.38
N LYS A 275 5.91 -5.97 13.47
CA LYS A 275 6.43 -4.62 13.22
C LYS A 275 6.21 -4.17 11.78
N GLY A 276 6.48 -5.01 10.78
CA GLY A 276 6.20 -4.71 9.37
C GLY A 276 4.72 -4.41 9.14
N THR A 277 3.84 -5.27 9.66
CA THR A 277 2.38 -5.12 9.55
C THR A 277 1.87 -3.88 10.30
N LEU A 278 2.38 -3.64 11.52
CA LEU A 278 2.04 -2.47 12.33
C LEU A 278 2.48 -1.17 11.64
N SER A 279 3.68 -1.17 11.05
CA SER A 279 4.19 -0.06 10.25
C SER A 279 3.30 0.20 9.04
N ALA A 280 2.93 -0.84 8.28
CA ALA A 280 2.00 -0.72 7.16
C ALA A 280 0.62 -0.18 7.62
N MET A 281 0.10 -0.65 8.74
CA MET A 281 -1.19 -0.17 9.26
C MET A 281 -1.13 1.30 9.66
N LYS A 282 -0.03 1.73 10.29
CA LYS A 282 0.25 3.14 10.59
C LYS A 282 0.32 3.97 9.31
N GLU A 283 1.06 3.52 8.29
CA GLU A 283 1.16 4.21 7.01
C GLU A 283 -0.21 4.35 6.33
N LEU A 284 -1.02 3.29 6.34
CA LEU A 284 -2.39 3.32 5.82
C LEU A 284 -3.23 4.40 6.53
N LEU A 285 -3.22 4.42 7.87
CA LEU A 285 -3.97 5.43 8.63
C LEU A 285 -3.50 6.85 8.33
N VAL A 286 -2.18 7.08 8.28
CA VAL A 286 -1.61 8.39 7.94
C VAL A 286 -2.10 8.83 6.57
N MET A 287 -2.00 7.98 5.54
CA MET A 287 -2.46 8.33 4.20
C MET A 287 -3.97 8.64 4.15
N ILE A 288 -4.80 7.89 4.88
CA ILE A 288 -6.24 8.16 4.96
C ILE A 288 -6.49 9.54 5.59
N MET A 289 -5.79 9.88 6.67
CA MET A 289 -5.90 11.18 7.33
C MET A 289 -5.37 12.33 6.46
N GLU A 290 -4.30 12.10 5.69
CA GLU A 290 -3.79 13.08 4.71
C GLU A 290 -4.76 13.32 3.55
N LEU A 291 -5.40 12.25 3.06
CA LEU A 291 -6.46 12.36 2.07
C LEU A 291 -7.65 13.15 2.63
N ASP A 292 -8.03 12.94 3.90
CA ASP A 292 -9.09 13.72 4.56
C ASP A 292 -8.75 15.20 4.70
N ALA A 293 -7.53 15.52 5.13
CA ALA A 293 -7.07 16.90 5.23
C ALA A 293 -7.05 17.58 3.85
N SER A 294 -6.58 16.86 2.83
CA SER A 294 -6.53 17.33 1.44
C SER A 294 -7.92 17.56 0.86
N LYS A 295 -8.85 16.63 1.10
CA LYS A 295 -10.24 16.76 0.68
C LYS A 295 -10.92 17.95 1.34
N LYS A 296 -10.75 18.12 2.66
CA LYS A 296 -11.28 19.28 3.40
C LYS A 296 -10.78 20.60 2.81
N LYS A 297 -9.50 20.66 2.42
CA LYS A 297 -8.92 21.82 1.73
C LYS A 297 -9.61 22.06 0.38
N ALA A 298 -9.78 21.03 -0.44
CA ALA A 298 -10.48 21.13 -1.72
C ALA A 298 -11.96 21.54 -1.56
N ASP A 299 -12.64 21.05 -0.52
CA ASP A 299 -14.03 21.42 -0.20
C ASP A 299 -14.14 22.91 0.15
N MET A 300 -13.21 23.46 0.94
CA MET A 300 -13.17 24.88 1.30
C MET A 300 -12.95 25.78 0.08
N GLU A 301 -12.17 25.30 -0.89
CA GLU A 301 -11.90 26.00 -2.15
C GLU A 301 -12.98 25.75 -3.23
N GLY A 302 -13.99 24.92 -2.95
CA GLY A 302 -15.06 24.60 -3.90
C GLY A 302 -14.61 23.76 -5.11
N ILE A 303 -13.51 23.03 -5.00
CA ILE A 303 -12.91 22.23 -6.08
C ILE A 303 -13.53 20.82 -6.15
N THR A 304 -14.17 20.37 -5.07
CA THR A 304 -14.88 19.09 -5.03
C THR A 304 -16.30 19.21 -5.61
N ASN A 305 -16.85 18.06 -6.00
CA ASN A 305 -18.20 17.93 -6.53
C ASN A 305 -18.99 16.87 -5.73
N ARG A 306 -20.30 16.78 -5.96
CA ARG A 306 -21.18 15.81 -5.29
C ARG A 306 -20.74 14.35 -5.48
N GLY A 307 -20.08 14.03 -6.59
CA GLY A 307 -19.56 12.69 -6.88
C GLY A 307 -18.37 12.29 -6.01
N ASP A 308 -17.72 13.23 -5.32
CA ASP A 308 -16.64 12.94 -4.37
C ASP A 308 -17.17 12.41 -3.02
N GLY A 309 -18.50 12.44 -2.84
CA GLY A 309 -19.21 11.89 -1.68
C GLY A 309 -18.93 12.65 -0.38
N VAL A 310 -19.77 12.45 0.63
CA VAL A 310 -19.50 12.90 1.99
C VAL A 310 -19.24 11.65 2.82
N ARG A 311 -18.06 11.58 3.46
CA ARG A 311 -17.76 10.54 4.44
C ARG A 311 -17.31 11.19 5.73
N THR A 312 -17.63 10.56 6.85
CA THR A 312 -17.06 10.93 8.15
C THR A 312 -15.53 10.82 8.05
N PRO A 313 -14.76 11.85 8.42
CA PRO A 313 -13.31 11.78 8.44
C PRO A 313 -12.80 10.65 9.35
N ALA A 314 -11.68 10.01 8.97
CA ALA A 314 -11.05 8.95 9.75
C ALA A 314 -10.80 9.36 11.19
N MET A 315 -10.31 10.59 11.40
CA MET A 315 -10.03 11.14 12.71
C MET A 315 -11.25 11.08 13.64
N GLU A 316 -12.44 11.42 13.14
CA GLU A 316 -13.64 11.41 13.98
C GLU A 316 -14.00 9.99 14.45
N ILE A 317 -13.86 9.00 13.56
CA ILE A 317 -14.12 7.59 13.87
C ILE A 317 -13.07 7.06 14.83
N ILE A 318 -11.79 7.32 14.59
CA ILE A 318 -10.69 6.92 15.48
C ILE A 318 -10.95 7.44 16.89
N LEU A 319 -11.27 8.72 17.03
CA LEU A 319 -11.57 9.31 18.33
C LEU A 319 -12.79 8.67 19.00
N ASP A 320 -13.87 8.39 18.25
CA ASP A 320 -15.03 7.69 18.80
C ASP A 320 -14.66 6.31 19.36
N GLU A 321 -13.77 5.57 18.68
CA GLU A 321 -13.32 4.26 19.18
C GLU A 321 -12.39 4.36 20.39
N LEU A 322 -11.48 5.34 20.41
CA LEU A 322 -10.51 5.50 21.50
C LEU A 322 -11.11 6.10 22.78
N THR A 323 -12.27 6.76 22.69
CA THR A 323 -12.89 7.45 23.84
C THR A 323 -13.39 6.50 24.92
N TYR A 324 -13.72 5.26 24.54
CA TYR A 324 -14.28 4.29 25.48
C TYR A 324 -13.22 3.61 26.36
N ASP A 325 -11.92 3.78 26.07
CA ASP A 325 -10.84 3.13 26.83
C ASP A 325 -9.55 3.98 26.84
N GLY A 326 -9.19 4.50 28.02
CA GLY A 326 -7.96 5.28 28.23
C GLY A 326 -6.67 4.48 28.00
N TYR A 327 -6.71 3.16 28.14
CA TYR A 327 -5.58 2.28 27.83
C TYR A 327 -5.37 2.18 26.31
N LEU A 328 -6.46 2.02 25.54
CA LEU A 328 -6.40 2.01 24.07
C LEU A 328 -5.85 3.33 23.52
N MET A 329 -6.21 4.47 24.11
CA MET A 329 -5.67 5.77 23.69
C MET A 329 -4.14 5.84 23.85
N SER A 330 -3.62 5.38 24.98
CA SER A 330 -2.17 5.38 25.24
C SER A 330 -1.42 4.49 24.25
N ASN A 331 -1.88 3.25 24.04
CA ASN A 331 -1.23 2.30 23.13
C ASN A 331 -1.32 2.79 21.68
N PHE A 332 -2.49 3.29 21.26
CA PHE A 332 -2.67 3.85 19.93
C PHE A 332 -1.75 5.03 19.67
N LEU A 333 -1.59 5.95 20.62
CA LEU A 333 -0.67 7.08 20.48
C LEU A 333 0.79 6.63 20.41
N GLN A 334 1.19 5.58 21.14
CA GLN A 334 2.57 5.08 21.12
C GLN A 334 2.99 4.56 19.74
N VAL A 335 2.05 4.07 18.93
CA VAL A 335 2.31 3.57 17.56
C VAL A 335 2.83 4.66 16.61
N PHE A 336 2.48 5.93 16.84
CA PHE A 336 2.83 7.02 15.93
C PHE A 336 4.17 7.67 16.30
N ASP A 337 5.29 7.29 15.68
CA ASP A 337 6.58 7.98 15.93
C ASP A 337 6.57 9.48 15.56
N ASP A 338 5.78 9.87 14.55
CA ASP A 338 5.68 11.26 14.09
C ASP A 338 4.90 12.12 15.10
N PRO A 339 5.52 13.15 15.70
CA PRO A 339 4.85 14.02 16.66
C PRO A 339 3.68 14.81 16.06
N LYS A 340 3.67 15.05 14.73
CA LYS A 340 2.59 15.78 14.05
C LYS A 340 1.24 15.09 14.26
N TRP A 341 1.17 13.79 13.95
CA TRP A 341 -0.07 13.03 14.05
C TRP A 341 -0.47 12.75 15.50
N LYS A 342 0.50 12.47 16.38
CA LYS A 342 0.24 12.39 17.83
C LYS A 342 -0.43 13.66 18.35
N LEU A 343 0.13 14.82 18.03
CA LEU A 343 -0.39 16.11 18.50
C LEU A 343 -1.77 16.40 17.90
N GLU A 344 -1.97 16.15 16.60
CA GLU A 344 -3.26 16.35 15.95
C GLU A 344 -4.36 15.48 16.60
N ILE A 345 -4.10 14.20 16.84
CA ILE A 345 -5.04 13.29 17.51
C ILE A 345 -5.40 13.83 18.90
N VAL A 346 -4.40 14.22 19.69
CA VAL A 346 -4.61 14.77 21.04
C VAL A 346 -5.42 16.07 20.99
N ILE A 347 -5.07 17.01 20.11
CA ILE A 347 -5.80 18.29 19.98
C ILE A 347 -7.26 18.04 19.60
N GLN A 348 -7.51 17.16 18.64
CA GLN A 348 -8.86 16.83 18.20
C GLN A 348 -9.65 16.11 19.30
N TYR A 349 -9.02 15.20 20.04
CA TYR A 349 -9.61 14.54 21.21
C TYR A 349 -10.05 15.56 22.26
N LEU A 350 -9.15 16.46 22.66
CA LEU A 350 -9.44 17.51 23.65
C LEU A 350 -10.54 18.44 23.13
N THR A 351 -10.49 18.83 21.86
CA THR A 351 -11.51 19.70 21.24
C THR A 351 -12.90 19.06 21.22
N LYS A 352 -12.96 17.75 20.98
CA LYS A 352 -14.22 17.00 20.86
C LYS A 352 -14.84 16.69 22.22
N TYR A 353 -14.04 16.29 23.20
CA TYR A 353 -14.56 15.76 24.48
C TYR A 353 -14.33 16.64 25.70
N ILE A 354 -13.45 17.65 25.65
CA ILE A 354 -13.40 18.66 26.71
C ILE A 354 -14.46 19.72 26.42
N PRO A 355 -15.44 19.91 27.32
CA PRO A 355 -16.45 20.93 27.15
C PRO A 355 -15.79 22.30 27.02
N LYS A 356 -16.16 23.07 26.00
CA LYS A 356 -15.78 24.48 25.94
C LYS A 356 -16.29 25.16 27.22
N PRO A 357 -15.48 25.99 27.91
CA PRO A 357 -15.96 26.70 29.08
C PRO A 357 -17.18 27.51 28.67
N SER A 358 -18.29 27.29 29.38
CA SER A 358 -19.51 28.06 29.21
C SER A 358 -19.17 29.53 29.39
N VAL A 359 -19.10 30.28 28.29
CA VAL A 359 -19.05 31.73 28.34
C VAL A 359 -20.44 32.16 28.76
N ARG A 360 -20.65 32.24 30.08
CA ARG A 360 -21.78 32.91 30.67
C ARG A 360 -21.65 34.38 30.26
N THR A 361 -22.23 34.76 29.12
CA THR A 361 -22.54 36.17 28.86
C THR A 361 -23.44 36.62 29.99
N ARG A 362 -22.83 37.31 30.96
CA ARG A 362 -23.55 38.06 31.98
C ARG A 362 -24.36 39.10 31.21
N ARG A 363 -25.62 38.78 30.89
CA ARG A 363 -26.63 39.80 30.61
C ARG A 363 -26.62 40.71 31.83
N SER A 364 -25.96 41.86 31.72
CA SER A 364 -26.19 42.96 32.64
C SER A 364 -27.63 43.40 32.40
N SER A 365 -28.54 42.88 33.21
CA SER A 365 -29.85 43.48 33.39
C SER A 365 -29.63 44.87 33.99
N VAL A 366 -29.68 45.90 33.16
CA VAL A 366 -29.96 47.26 33.61
C VAL A 366 -31.48 47.36 33.68
N PRO A 367 -32.09 47.53 34.86
CA PRO A 367 -33.47 47.98 34.93
C PRO A 367 -33.48 49.44 34.46
N GLN A 368 -34.26 49.76 33.43
CA GLN A 368 -34.65 51.14 33.18
C GLN A 368 -35.50 51.60 34.36
N ALA A 369 -34.89 52.35 35.26
CA ALA A 369 -35.61 53.28 36.11
C ALA A 369 -35.74 54.58 35.33
N GLU A 370 -36.96 54.88 34.91
CA GLU A 370 -37.38 56.26 34.73
C GLU A 370 -37.22 56.97 36.08
N ASP A 371 -36.50 58.09 36.10
CA ASP A 371 -37.00 59.31 36.73
C ASP A 371 -36.02 60.48 36.48
N SER A 372 -36.52 61.42 35.70
CA SER A 372 -36.00 62.78 35.60
C SER A 372 -36.26 63.54 36.91
N LYS A 373 -35.23 64.19 37.48
CA LYS A 373 -35.19 65.62 37.91
C LYS A 373 -34.21 65.89 39.09
N THR A 374 -33.25 66.78 38.81
CA THR A 374 -32.68 67.86 39.67
C THR A 374 -32.21 67.56 41.10
N LEU A 375 -30.92 67.82 41.39
CA LEU A 375 -30.40 69.05 42.04
C LEU A 375 -28.99 68.83 42.64
N ASN A 376 -28.08 69.73 42.25
CA ASN A 376 -26.98 70.37 43.00
C ASN A 376 -26.21 69.64 44.11
N GLY A 377 -24.89 69.82 44.09
CA GLY A 377 -24.14 70.10 45.33
C GLY A 377 -22.74 69.53 45.40
N ILE A 378 -21.77 70.40 45.15
CA ILE A 378 -20.36 70.31 45.53
C ILE A 378 -20.20 69.99 47.03
N LEU A 379 -19.49 68.90 47.37
CA LEU A 379 -18.19 68.89 48.09
C LEU A 379 -17.69 67.44 48.25
#